data_AF-A0A7S2BBW6-F1
#
_entry.id   AF-A0A7S2BBW6-F1
#
_cell.length_a   1.000
_cell.length_b   1.000
_cell.length_c   1.000
_cell.angle_alpha   90.00
_cell.angle_beta   90.00
_cell.angle_gamma   90.00
#
_symmetry.space_group_name_H-M   'P 1'
#
loop_
_entity.id
_entity.type
_entity.pdbx_description
1 polymer ?
#
loop_
_entity_poly.entity_id
_entity_poly.type
_entity_poly.pdbx_seq_one_letter_code
_entity_poly.pdbx_strand_id
1 'polypeptide(L)'
;AHFCEHMCFLGSEKFPEENAYKKYLSAHAGRSNASTSSDRTVFQFDVAVAHFEGALDIFAQFFVAPLFTESATDREMKAVDSEDSKNRTNDGRRLLQVLRSLASPTHPFSKFSTGNIQTLGQDVPQGLDV
;
A
#
# COMPACT_ATOMS: atom_id res chain seq x y z
N ALA A 1 7.24 -2.58 0.32
CA ALA A 1 6.02 -3.41 0.39
C ALA A 1 4.81 -2.55 0.72
N HIS A 2 4.66 -2.02 1.94
CA HIS A 2 3.49 -1.23 2.33
C HIS A 2 3.24 0.00 1.43
N PHE A 3 4.26 0.74 1.05
CA PHE A 3 4.09 1.85 0.09
C PHE A 3 3.61 1.37 -1.30
N CYS A 4 4.13 0.24 -1.78
CA CYS A 4 3.68 -0.36 -3.05
C CYS A 4 2.20 -0.77 -2.99
N GLU A 5 1.72 -1.27 -1.84
CA GLU A 5 0.30 -1.55 -1.61
C GLU A 5 -0.57 -0.32 -1.88
N HIS A 6 -0.21 0.84 -1.32
CA HIS A 6 -0.95 2.09 -1.54
C HIS A 6 -0.93 2.48 -3.02
N MET A 7 0.26 2.40 -3.64
CA MET A 7 0.46 2.82 -5.02
C MET A 7 -0.32 1.96 -6.03
N CYS A 8 -0.58 0.68 -5.76
CA CYS A 8 -1.38 -0.19 -6.62
C CYS A 8 -2.82 0.33 -6.82
N PHE A 9 -3.35 1.14 -5.90
CA PHE A 9 -4.70 1.70 -6.02
C PHE A 9 -4.80 2.90 -6.98
N LEU A 10 -3.66 3.45 -7.43
CA LEU A 10 -3.58 4.78 -8.06
C LEU A 10 -3.44 4.71 -9.59
N GLY A 11 -4.15 3.78 -10.19
CA GLY A 11 -4.22 3.62 -11.63
C GLY A 11 -3.26 2.59 -12.20
N SER A 12 -3.60 2.16 -13.42
CA SER A 12 -2.90 1.16 -14.22
C SER A 12 -2.90 1.57 -15.68
N GLU A 13 -2.12 0.92 -16.53
CA GLU A 13 -2.10 1.22 -17.96
C GLU A 13 -3.51 1.14 -18.60
N LYS A 14 -4.30 0.12 -18.25
CA LYS A 14 -5.66 -0.06 -18.76
C LYS A 14 -6.67 0.91 -18.14
N PHE A 15 -6.47 1.30 -16.88
CA PHE A 15 -7.33 2.24 -16.15
C PHE A 15 -6.49 3.35 -15.51
N PRO A 16 -6.10 4.38 -16.28
CA PRO A 16 -5.10 5.36 -15.85
C PRO A 16 -5.64 6.46 -14.91
N GLU A 17 -6.96 6.62 -14.80
CA GLU A 17 -7.56 7.54 -13.83
C GLU A 17 -7.25 7.03 -12.40
N GLU A 18 -6.51 7.81 -11.60
CA GLU A 18 -5.98 7.36 -10.31
C GLU A 18 -7.05 6.82 -9.35
N ASN A 19 -8.27 7.37 -9.39
CA ASN A 19 -9.37 6.96 -8.53
C ASN A 19 -10.38 6.03 -9.24
N ALA A 20 -10.04 5.49 -10.42
CA ALA A 20 -10.94 4.64 -11.21
C ALA A 20 -11.54 3.50 -10.39
N TYR A 21 -10.71 2.78 -9.64
CA TYR A 21 -11.16 1.65 -8.83
C TYR A 21 -12.09 2.07 -7.69
N LYS A 22 -11.69 3.07 -6.90
CA LYS A 22 -12.50 3.61 -5.80
C LYS A 22 -13.84 4.16 -6.28
N LYS A 23 -13.82 4.87 -7.40
CA LYS A 23 -15.01 5.44 -8.07
C LYS A 23 -15.94 4.34 -8.57
N TYR A 24 -15.39 3.30 -9.21
CA TYR A 24 -16.18 2.16 -9.68
C TYR A 24 -16.86 1.44 -8.52
N LEU A 25 -16.12 1.10 -7.46
CA LEU A 25 -16.70 0.42 -6.30
C LEU A 25 -17.77 1.28 -5.61
N SER A 26 -17.49 2.57 -5.37
CA SER A 26 -18.44 3.47 -4.73
C SER A 26 -19.74 3.65 -5.54
N ALA A 27 -19.67 3.58 -6.87
CA ALA A 27 -20.85 3.67 -7.75
C ALA A 27 -21.69 2.38 -7.75
N HIS A 28 -21.11 1.25 -7.35
CA HIS A 28 -21.72 -0.08 -7.47
C HIS A 28 -21.83 -0.80 -6.11
N ALA A 29 -22.05 -0.02 -5.03
CA ALA A 29 -22.23 -0.52 -3.67
C ALA A 29 -21.10 -1.43 -3.16
N GLY A 30 -19.87 -1.11 -3.56
CA GLY A 30 -18.66 -1.83 -3.18
C GLY A 30 -17.69 -1.00 -2.35
N ARG A 31 -16.73 -1.69 -1.75
CA ARG A 31 -15.59 -1.11 -1.02
C ARG A 31 -14.38 -2.01 -1.17
N SER A 32 -13.19 -1.43 -0.95
CA SER A 32 -11.93 -2.15 -0.96
C SER A 32 -11.11 -1.83 0.26
N ASN A 33 -10.18 -2.71 0.59
CA ASN A 33 -9.12 -2.44 1.56
C ASN A 33 -7.89 -3.28 1.21
N ALA A 34 -6.76 -2.93 1.80
CA ALA A 34 -5.56 -3.74 1.75
C ALA A 34 -4.81 -3.71 3.08
N SER A 35 -3.87 -4.64 3.24
CA SER A 35 -2.97 -4.66 4.40
C SER A 35 -1.67 -5.38 4.08
N THR A 36 -0.56 -4.84 4.59
CA THR A 36 0.77 -5.42 4.48
C THR A 36 1.24 -5.87 5.87
N SER A 37 1.51 -7.17 6.00
CA SER A 37 2.18 -7.77 7.16
C SER A 37 3.66 -8.03 6.85
N SER A 38 4.34 -8.73 7.74
CA SER A 38 5.75 -9.10 7.56
C SER A 38 5.99 -10.10 6.42
N ASP A 39 4.97 -10.88 6.03
CA ASP A 39 5.08 -12.04 5.13
C ASP A 39 4.16 -11.98 3.90
N ARG A 40 3.19 -11.05 3.87
CA ARG A 40 2.23 -10.92 2.76
C ARG A 40 1.66 -9.51 2.65
N THR A 41 1.18 -9.20 1.46
CA THR A 41 0.26 -8.08 1.21
C THR A 41 -1.06 -8.66 0.71
N VAL A 42 -2.17 -8.27 1.33
CA VAL A 42 -3.51 -8.75 1.01
C VAL A 42 -4.33 -7.59 0.47
N PHE A 43 -4.92 -7.77 -0.71
CA PHE A 43 -5.88 -6.85 -1.29
C PHE A 43 -7.25 -7.53 -1.33
N GLN A 44 -8.32 -6.80 -0.98
CA GLN A 44 -9.67 -7.34 -0.93
C GLN A 44 -10.70 -6.29 -1.35
N PHE A 45 -11.81 -6.75 -1.92
CA PHE A 45 -12.96 -5.92 -2.23
C PHE A 45 -14.28 -6.68 -2.17
N ASP A 46 -15.36 -5.92 -2.02
CA ASP A 46 -16.72 -6.37 -2.28
C ASP A 46 -17.40 -5.41 -3.27
N VAL A 47 -18.41 -5.91 -3.97
CA VAL A 47 -19.21 -5.14 -4.93
C VAL A 47 -20.54 -5.87 -5.16
N ALA A 48 -21.57 -5.17 -5.62
CA ALA A 48 -22.80 -5.81 -6.07
C ALA A 48 -22.52 -6.80 -7.22
N VAL A 49 -23.12 -7.99 -7.16
CA VAL A 49 -22.82 -9.13 -8.05
C VAL A 49 -22.85 -8.79 -9.55
N ALA A 50 -23.78 -7.93 -9.96
CA ALA A 50 -23.92 -7.50 -11.36
C ALA A 50 -22.70 -6.72 -11.90
N HIS A 51 -21.84 -6.22 -11.01
CA HIS A 51 -20.67 -5.40 -11.33
C HIS A 51 -19.36 -6.09 -10.95
N PHE A 52 -19.39 -7.38 -10.61
CA PHE A 52 -18.21 -8.12 -10.19
C PHE A 52 -17.14 -8.19 -11.29
N GLU A 53 -17.53 -8.48 -12.53
CA GLU A 53 -16.58 -8.61 -13.64
C GLU A 53 -15.82 -7.31 -13.91
N GLY A 54 -16.51 -6.17 -13.92
CA GLY A 54 -15.86 -4.87 -14.10
C GLY A 54 -14.97 -4.47 -12.92
N ALA A 55 -15.40 -4.75 -11.68
CA ALA A 55 -14.56 -4.53 -10.50
C ALA A 55 -13.31 -5.41 -10.53
N LEU A 56 -13.45 -6.69 -10.90
CA LEU A 56 -12.36 -7.65 -10.99
C LEU A 56 -11.36 -7.29 -12.10
N ASP A 57 -11.84 -6.79 -13.25
CA ASP A 57 -10.98 -6.36 -14.35
C ASP A 57 -10.08 -5.19 -13.92
N ILE A 58 -10.63 -4.19 -13.24
CA ILE A 58 -9.84 -3.08 -12.68
C ILE A 58 -8.88 -3.58 -11.60
N PHE A 59 -9.36 -4.43 -10.70
CA PHE A 59 -8.56 -5.00 -9.60
C PHE A 59 -7.37 -5.82 -10.11
N ALA A 60 -7.56 -6.63 -11.16
CA ALA A 60 -6.51 -7.47 -11.73
C ALA A 60 -5.33 -6.63 -12.24
N GLN A 61 -5.57 -5.41 -12.70
CA GLN A 61 -4.50 -4.54 -13.21
C GLN A 61 -3.52 -4.09 -12.13
N PHE A 62 -3.87 -4.19 -10.84
CA PHE A 62 -2.95 -3.93 -9.73
C PHE A 62 -1.71 -4.83 -9.79
N PHE A 63 -1.87 -6.02 -10.37
CA PHE A 63 -0.86 -7.07 -10.46
C PHE A 63 -0.26 -7.23 -11.86
N VAL A 64 -0.75 -6.46 -12.84
CA VAL A 64 -0.31 -6.55 -14.24
C VAL A 64 0.56 -5.35 -14.61
N ALA A 65 0.03 -4.14 -14.49
CA ALA A 65 0.72 -2.93 -14.93
C ALA A 65 0.25 -1.68 -14.15
N PRO A 66 0.52 -1.59 -12.83
CA PRO A 66 0.28 -0.36 -12.06
C PRO A 66 1.21 0.77 -12.52
N LEU A 67 0.71 2.02 -12.55
CA LEU A 67 1.44 3.13 -13.18
C LEU A 67 2.56 3.73 -12.31
N PHE A 68 2.35 3.81 -11.00
CA PHE A 68 3.28 4.45 -10.06
C PHE A 68 3.77 5.83 -10.51
N THR A 69 2.82 6.72 -10.86
CA THR A 69 3.17 8.06 -11.35
C THR A 69 3.92 8.87 -10.29
N GLU A 70 4.84 9.73 -10.73
CA GLU A 70 5.64 10.59 -9.84
C GLU A 70 4.73 11.48 -8.96
N SER A 71 3.69 12.07 -9.55
CA SER A 71 2.71 12.89 -8.82
C SER A 71 1.92 12.13 -7.75
N ALA A 72 1.66 10.84 -7.97
CA ALA A 72 0.99 9.99 -6.98
C ALA A 72 1.97 9.55 -5.88
N THR A 73 3.21 9.25 -6.27
CA THR A 73 4.30 8.84 -5.36
C THR A 73 4.52 9.87 -4.26
N ASP A 74 4.68 11.14 -4.63
CA ASP A 74 4.90 12.23 -3.68
C ASP A 74 3.75 12.43 -2.68
N ARG A 75 2.51 12.23 -3.14
CA ARG A 75 1.32 12.37 -2.29
C ARG A 75 1.17 11.18 -1.35
N GLU A 76 1.34 9.96 -1.84
CA GLU A 76 1.19 8.79 -0.98
C GLU A 76 2.35 8.59 -0.01
N MET A 77 3.55 9.10 -0.30
CA MET A 77 4.60 9.16 0.73
C MET A 77 4.15 9.96 1.95
N LYS A 78 3.42 11.06 1.75
CA LYS A 78 2.84 11.87 2.83
C LYS A 78 1.68 11.15 3.53
N ALA A 79 0.89 10.37 2.81
CA ALA A 79 -0.17 9.56 3.41
C ALA A 79 0.39 8.46 4.32
N VAL A 80 1.43 7.74 3.87
CA VAL A 80 2.13 6.74 4.68
C VAL A 80 2.81 7.38 5.90
N ASP A 81 3.41 8.57 5.75
CA ASP A 81 3.97 9.31 6.88
C ASP A 81 2.90 9.71 7.93
N SER A 82 1.72 10.12 7.46
CA SER A 82 0.58 10.38 8.34
C SER A 82 0.09 9.11 9.04
N GLU A 83 0.14 7.95 8.37
CA GLU A 83 -0.21 6.67 9.00
C GLU A 83 0.80 6.28 10.08
N ASP A 84 2.10 6.42 9.82
CA ASP A 84 3.13 6.22 10.85
C ASP A 84 2.90 7.14 12.05
N SER A 85 2.65 8.43 11.79
CA SER A 85 2.36 9.41 12.84
C SER A 85 1.16 9.00 13.71
N LYS A 86 0.10 8.48 13.10
CA LYS A 86 -1.05 7.90 13.82
C LYS A 86 -0.66 6.64 14.61
N ASN A 87 0.18 5.77 14.04
CA ASN A 87 0.61 4.52 14.68
C ASN A 87 1.50 4.74 15.90
N ARG A 88 2.23 5.87 16.00
CA ARG A 88 3.13 6.18 17.13
C ARG A 88 2.44 6.30 18.50
N THR A 89 1.15 6.58 18.51
CA THR A 89 0.33 6.64 19.74
C THR A 89 -0.44 5.34 20.02
N ASN A 90 -0.33 4.33 19.15
CA ASN A 90 -0.96 3.03 19.33
C ASN A 90 -0.02 2.07 20.09
N ASP A 91 -0.42 1.64 21.29
CA ASP A 91 0.42 0.80 22.15
C ASP A 91 0.80 -0.56 21.53
N GLY A 92 -0.11 -1.17 20.75
CA GLY A 92 0.19 -2.41 20.03
C GLY A 92 1.30 -2.22 18.98
N ARG A 93 1.25 -1.11 18.24
CA ARG A 93 2.30 -0.75 17.27
C ARG A 93 3.61 -0.40 17.95
N ARG A 94 3.56 0.35 19.05
CA ARG A 94 4.75 0.70 19.86
C ARG A 94 5.43 -0.56 20.41
N LEU A 95 4.67 -1.47 21.00
CA LEU A 95 5.18 -2.73 21.53
C LEU A 95 5.83 -3.56 20.41
N LEU A 96 5.16 -3.70 19.26
CA LEU A 96 5.73 -4.41 18.11
C LEU A 96 7.06 -3.79 17.67
N GLN A 97 7.15 -2.47 17.58
CA GLN A 97 8.39 -1.81 17.15
C GLN A 97 9.52 -1.97 18.17
N VAL A 98 9.22 -1.97 19.48
CA VAL A 98 10.21 -2.27 20.53
C VAL A 98 10.71 -3.70 20.38
N LEU A 99 9.81 -4.68 20.22
CA LEU A 99 10.20 -6.09 20.00
C LEU A 99 11.09 -6.25 18.77
N ARG A 100 10.80 -5.54 17.67
CA ARG A 100 11.65 -5.54 16.47
C ARG A 100 13.02 -4.92 16.73
N SER A 101 13.11 -3.83 17.50
CA SER A 101 14.40 -3.20 17.84
C SER A 101 15.29 -4.06 18.74
N LEU A 102 14.70 -5.00 19.49
CA LEU A 102 15.43 -5.96 20.34
C LEU A 102 15.85 -7.22 19.59
N ALA A 103 15.33 -7.44 18.38
CA ALA A 103 15.74 -8.56 17.53
C ALA A 103 17.14 -8.35 16.94
N SER A 104 17.74 -9.42 16.42
CA SER A 104 19.03 -9.31 15.73
C SER A 104 18.95 -8.27 14.60
N PRO A 105 19.89 -7.30 14.54
CA PRO A 105 19.92 -6.31 13.46
C PRO A 105 20.04 -6.93 12.07
N THR A 106 20.62 -8.12 11.96
CA THR A 106 20.78 -8.85 10.69
C THR A 106 19.52 -9.60 10.25
N HIS A 107 18.56 -9.79 11.15
CA HIS A 107 17.34 -10.55 10.85
C HIS A 107 16.26 -9.63 10.25
N PRO A 108 15.56 -9.99 9.16
CA PRO A 108 14.55 -9.12 8.53
C PRO A 108 13.44 -8.61 9.44
N PHE A 109 13.13 -9.35 10.52
CA PHE A 109 12.15 -8.93 11.52
C PHE A 109 12.49 -7.59 12.20
N SER A 110 13.76 -7.19 12.27
CA SER A 110 14.17 -5.92 12.89
C SER A 110 13.75 -4.67 12.09
N LYS A 111 13.36 -4.86 10.81
CA LYS A 111 13.01 -3.76 9.89
C LYS A 111 11.75 -3.01 10.35
N PHE A 112 11.77 -1.69 10.13
CA PHE A 112 10.60 -0.85 10.27
C PHE A 112 9.65 -1.07 9.08
N SER A 113 8.46 -1.60 9.32
CA SER A 113 7.58 -2.11 8.25
C SER A 113 6.59 -1.09 7.68
N THR A 114 6.24 -0.05 8.44
CA THR A 114 5.24 0.94 8.00
C THR A 114 5.81 1.82 6.90
N GLY A 115 7.06 2.25 7.06
CA GLY A 115 7.64 3.33 6.26
C GLY A 115 7.15 4.71 6.74
N ASN A 116 7.90 5.75 6.38
CA ASN A 116 7.56 7.15 6.59
C ASN A 116 8.38 8.02 5.62
N ILE A 117 8.25 9.35 5.67
CA ILE A 117 8.96 10.23 4.74
C ILE A 117 10.49 10.08 4.81
N GLN A 118 11.03 9.76 5.99
CA GLN A 118 12.47 9.59 6.19
C GLN A 118 12.98 8.30 5.54
N THR A 119 12.17 7.24 5.48
CA THR A 119 12.58 5.96 4.88
C THR A 119 12.21 5.82 3.42
N LEU A 120 11.18 6.54 2.96
CA LEU A 120 10.67 6.47 1.58
C LEU A 120 11.21 7.59 0.69
N GLY A 121 11.45 8.78 1.26
CA GLY A 121 11.90 9.96 0.52
C GLY A 121 13.41 10.15 0.45
N GLN A 122 14.21 9.16 0.85
CA GLN A 122 15.65 9.17 0.59
C GLN A 122 15.89 8.70 -0.85
N ASP A 123 16.92 9.22 -1.51
CA ASP A 123 17.46 8.62 -2.73
C ASP A 123 18.01 7.23 -2.42
N VAL A 124 17.13 6.23 -2.42
CA VAL A 124 17.55 4.83 -2.39
C VAL A 124 18.07 4.52 -3.80
N PRO A 125 19.29 3.98 -3.95
CA PRO A 125 19.76 3.51 -5.25
C PRO A 125 18.68 2.64 -5.88
N GLN A 126 18.32 2.97 -7.13
CA GLN A 126 17.28 2.29 -7.91
C GLN A 126 17.35 0.78 -7.67
N GLY A 127 16.26 0.23 -7.11
CA GLY A 127 15.98 -1.20 -7.01
C GLY A 127 17.14 -2.06 -6.48
N LEU A 128 17.05 -2.51 -5.23
CA LEU A 128 17.62 -3.81 -4.92
C LEU A 128 16.83 -4.84 -5.73
N ASP A 129 17.35 -5.19 -6.92
CA ASP A 129 17.05 -6.46 -7.57
C ASP A 129 17.25 -7.56 -6.52
N VAL A 130 16.13 -8.14 -6.09
CA VAL A 130 16.07 -9.36 -5.28
C VAL A 130 15.89 -10.56 -6.19
#